data_AF-A0A2N2Y7V8-F1
#
_entry.id   AF-A0A2N2Y7V8-F1
#
_cell.length_a   1.000
_cell.length_b   1.000
_cell.length_c   1.000
_cell.angle_alpha   90.00
_cell.angle_beta   90.00
_cell.angle_gamma   90.00
#
_symmetry.space_group_name_H-M   'P 1'
#
loop_
_entity.id
_entity.type
_entity.pdbx_description
1 polymer ?
#
loop_
_entity_poly.entity_id
_entity_poly.type
_entity_poly.pdbx_seq_one_letter_code
_entity_poly.pdbx_strand_id
1 'polypeptide(L)'
;MKNCMLSFLFFFATILQLAAQYTTPNTGVDWTLDDVAIASPTTITISGSTYTLLENITVSANDILRIPTDLTLQIEVGVRITVFGSFLVEANAITITAVNQASLYDGFRFEEFSEINIQNTTIEYGGGLQVLTEDFVLNNSVLQFNGAGVATGGVVALSRGIPVITNNQFLFNATPAISSAANTQVSAFIFNNYIEGNNQANNNRPQINMGATRTLDTLKIIQNTIIGDRTKEQTGGIAVANLAGGALRVIIENNTIIDNRYGITIVGPNAFGRIINNTIEDNNTQNNPNLGGSGINLNAPTGGQEIIASGNKIRRNLWGVTLQGQSNANFGDDQENPGLNVFSENGNSGEFFALYNNTPNVLFAKNNCWVEGGEGTLAEAETVIFHQMDDNTLGEVIFDPINCEVLGLNDVAIENFVFYPNPASNTITFDNVNAFEKLEIFGMQGNLISKQNIVYRTNTISLSLPSGLYFTRFSNEKTQVIRKLLVK
;
A
#
# COMPACT_ATOMS: atom_id res chain seq x y z
N MET A 1 -13.85 -20.30 -77.90
CA MET A 1 -13.65 -19.12 -77.02
C MET A 1 -14.38 -19.43 -75.72
N LYS A 2 -13.80 -19.53 -74.52
CA LYS A 2 -12.51 -19.11 -73.96
C LYS A 2 -12.17 -20.04 -72.77
N ASN A 3 -10.93 -20.53 -72.81
CA ASN A 3 -9.97 -20.78 -71.73
C ASN A 3 -10.44 -21.36 -70.38
N CYS A 4 -10.09 -22.64 -70.20
CA CYS A 4 -9.77 -23.27 -68.93
C CYS A 4 -8.52 -22.58 -68.34
N MET A 5 -8.63 -21.96 -67.15
CA MET A 5 -7.46 -21.54 -66.36
C MET A 5 -7.38 -22.39 -65.11
N LEU A 6 -6.34 -23.22 -65.09
CA LEU A 6 -5.80 -23.91 -63.94
C LEU A 6 -5.14 -22.85 -63.04
N SER A 7 -5.68 -22.62 -61.84
CA SER A 7 -5.02 -21.80 -60.83
C SER A 7 -4.25 -22.72 -59.88
N PHE A 8 -2.94 -22.71 -60.01
CA PHE A 8 -1.99 -23.23 -59.04
C PHE A 8 -1.66 -22.04 -58.11
N LEU A 9 -2.06 -22.08 -56.83
CA LEU A 9 -1.56 -21.11 -55.87
C LEU A 9 -1.16 -21.80 -54.56
N PHE A 10 0.13 -21.60 -54.27
CA PHE A 10 0.94 -22.08 -53.17
C PHE A 10 0.24 -22.07 -51.80
N PHE A 11 0.23 -23.23 -51.15
CA PHE A 11 -0.03 -23.35 -49.71
C PHE A 11 1.25 -22.95 -48.97
N PHE A 12 1.34 -21.69 -48.54
CA PHE A 12 2.37 -21.28 -47.59
C PHE A 12 1.98 -21.87 -46.23
N ALA A 13 2.58 -23.00 -45.88
CA ALA A 13 2.53 -23.49 -44.51
C ALA A 13 3.37 -22.55 -43.65
N THR A 14 2.73 -21.54 -43.05
CA THR A 14 3.30 -20.85 -41.90
C THR A 14 3.45 -21.87 -40.79
N ILE A 15 4.68 -22.36 -40.60
CA ILE A 15 5.08 -23.04 -39.38
C ILE A 15 4.97 -21.97 -38.29
N LEU A 16 3.85 -21.97 -37.57
CA LEU A 16 3.79 -21.34 -36.26
C LEU A 16 4.88 -22.03 -35.44
N GLN A 17 5.96 -21.32 -35.15
CA GLN A 17 6.87 -21.72 -34.10
C GLN A 17 6.06 -21.66 -32.81
N LEU A 18 5.44 -22.79 -32.44
CA LEU A 18 5.03 -23.00 -31.07
C LEU A 18 6.30 -22.87 -30.24
N ALA A 19 6.33 -21.89 -29.33
CA ALA A 19 7.37 -21.85 -28.33
C ALA A 19 7.38 -23.22 -27.64
N ALA A 20 8.57 -23.81 -27.52
CA ALA A 20 8.70 -25.04 -26.77
C ALA A 20 8.17 -24.78 -25.34
N GLN A 21 7.32 -25.70 -24.88
CA GLN A 21 6.63 -25.57 -23.61
C GLN A 21 6.45 -26.95 -23.01
N TYR A 22 6.67 -27.05 -21.70
CA TYR A 22 6.26 -28.21 -20.92
C TYR A 22 4.88 -27.93 -20.30
N THR A 23 3.99 -28.90 -20.40
CA THR A 23 2.68 -28.87 -19.74
C THR A 23 2.59 -30.08 -18.82
N THR A 24 2.27 -29.86 -17.55
CA THR A 24 2.10 -30.98 -16.61
C THR A 24 0.92 -31.86 -17.06
N PRO A 25 0.92 -33.18 -16.80
CA PRO A 25 -0.01 -34.13 -17.44
C PRO A 25 -1.48 -34.03 -17.03
N ASN A 26 -1.82 -33.18 -16.06
CA ASN A 26 -3.16 -33.01 -15.49
C ASN A 26 -3.66 -34.25 -14.73
N THR A 27 -2.78 -34.89 -13.97
CA THR A 27 -3.05 -36.16 -13.27
C THR A 27 -3.48 -36.00 -11.82
N GLY A 28 -3.50 -34.78 -11.28
CA GLY A 28 -3.80 -34.57 -9.86
C GLY A 28 -2.58 -34.68 -8.96
N VAL A 29 -1.37 -34.51 -9.51
CA VAL A 29 -0.11 -34.82 -8.83
C VAL A 29 0.67 -33.55 -8.51
N ASP A 30 1.47 -33.65 -7.47
CA ASP A 30 2.40 -32.62 -7.02
C ASP A 30 3.72 -32.72 -7.80
N TRP A 31 4.09 -31.64 -8.49
CA TRP A 31 5.32 -31.52 -9.28
C TRP A 31 6.30 -30.60 -8.57
N THR A 32 7.54 -31.06 -8.43
CA THR A 32 8.68 -30.22 -8.11
C THR A 32 9.44 -29.83 -9.38
N LEU A 33 10.39 -28.89 -9.28
CA LEU A 33 11.29 -28.60 -10.40
C LEU A 33 12.19 -29.79 -10.77
N ASP A 34 12.50 -30.68 -9.82
CA ASP A 34 13.21 -31.93 -10.11
C ASP A 34 12.36 -32.87 -10.97
N ASP A 35 11.06 -33.00 -10.66
CA ASP A 35 10.14 -33.82 -11.45
C ASP A 35 10.00 -33.28 -12.88
N VAL A 36 9.91 -31.96 -13.03
CA VAL A 36 9.89 -31.30 -14.35
C VAL A 36 11.20 -31.54 -15.09
N ALA A 37 12.37 -31.42 -14.44
CA ALA A 37 13.66 -31.68 -15.07
C ALA A 37 13.83 -33.14 -15.52
N ILE A 38 13.26 -34.10 -14.77
CA ILE A 38 13.25 -35.52 -15.15
C ILE A 38 12.32 -35.76 -16.33
N ALA A 39 11.11 -35.20 -16.30
CA ALA A 39 10.10 -35.39 -17.34
C ALA A 39 10.44 -34.62 -18.63
N SER A 40 11.12 -33.49 -18.52
CA SER A 40 11.53 -32.63 -19.63
C SER A 40 12.90 -31.98 -19.35
N PRO A 41 14.01 -32.70 -19.61
CA PRO A 41 15.37 -32.17 -19.43
C PRO A 41 15.71 -30.99 -20.35
N THR A 42 14.90 -30.72 -21.38
CA THR A 42 15.03 -29.54 -22.25
C THR A 42 14.42 -28.30 -21.63
N THR A 43 13.44 -28.46 -20.72
CA THR A 43 12.75 -27.34 -20.07
C THR A 43 13.54 -26.80 -18.89
N ILE A 44 14.10 -27.68 -18.05
CA ILE A 44 14.87 -27.31 -16.86
C ILE A 44 16.21 -28.02 -16.85
N THR A 45 17.27 -27.26 -16.55
CA THR A 45 18.57 -27.82 -16.19
C THR A 45 18.91 -27.50 -14.74
N ILE A 46 19.68 -28.38 -14.08
CA ILE A 46 19.98 -28.29 -12.65
C ILE A 46 21.49 -28.29 -12.45
N SER A 47 21.99 -27.36 -11.65
CA SER A 47 23.37 -27.28 -11.20
C SER A 47 23.42 -26.91 -9.72
N GLY A 48 23.63 -27.92 -8.87
CA GLY A 48 23.55 -27.75 -7.41
C GLY A 48 22.14 -27.31 -7.00
N SER A 49 22.02 -26.18 -6.31
CA SER A 49 20.75 -25.56 -5.92
C SER A 49 20.23 -24.52 -6.93
N THR A 50 20.85 -24.42 -8.11
CA THR A 50 20.42 -23.52 -9.18
C THR A 50 19.68 -24.31 -10.25
N TYR A 51 18.45 -23.89 -10.54
CA TYR A 51 17.60 -24.41 -11.60
C TYR A 51 17.52 -23.36 -12.69
N THR A 52 17.79 -23.73 -13.93
CA THR A 52 17.67 -22.84 -15.08
C THR A 52 16.49 -23.29 -15.95
N LEU A 53 15.47 -22.45 -16.01
CA LEU A 53 14.27 -22.64 -16.81
C LEU A 53 14.48 -22.05 -18.21
N LEU A 54 14.48 -22.93 -19.22
CA LEU A 54 14.82 -22.64 -20.61
C LEU A 54 13.58 -22.50 -21.51
N GLU A 55 12.47 -23.10 -21.11
CA GLU A 55 11.22 -23.16 -21.88
C GLU A 55 10.01 -22.83 -21.00
N ASN A 56 8.88 -22.49 -21.60
CA ASN A 56 7.66 -22.17 -20.85
C ASN A 56 7.15 -23.37 -20.05
N ILE A 57 6.60 -23.11 -18.87
CA ILE A 57 5.85 -24.12 -18.11
C ILE A 57 4.37 -23.75 -18.09
N THR A 58 3.51 -24.75 -18.29
CA THR A 58 2.09 -24.70 -18.00
C THR A 58 1.74 -25.75 -16.95
N VAL A 59 1.31 -25.30 -15.78
CA VAL A 59 0.79 -26.17 -14.72
C VAL A 59 -0.69 -26.40 -14.98
N SER A 60 -1.07 -27.64 -15.28
CA SER A 60 -2.45 -28.03 -15.57
C SER A 60 -3.37 -27.91 -14.36
N ALA A 61 -4.68 -27.77 -14.61
CA ALA A 61 -5.69 -27.42 -13.61
C ALA A 61 -5.75 -28.32 -12.37
N ASN A 62 -5.44 -29.61 -12.49
CA ASN A 62 -5.45 -30.53 -11.35
C ASN A 62 -4.07 -30.71 -10.71
N ASP A 63 -3.00 -30.19 -11.30
CA ASP A 63 -1.64 -30.40 -10.80
C ASP A 63 -1.17 -29.23 -9.93
N ILE A 64 -0.18 -29.49 -9.10
CA ILE A 64 0.48 -28.49 -8.26
C ILE A 64 1.92 -28.37 -8.74
N LEU A 65 2.44 -27.15 -8.87
CA LEU A 65 3.88 -26.90 -8.92
C LEU A 65 4.34 -26.39 -7.55
N ARG A 66 5.12 -27.21 -6.84
CA ARG A 66 5.61 -26.94 -5.50
C ARG A 66 7.12 -26.68 -5.48
N ILE A 67 7.51 -25.69 -4.69
CA ILE A 67 8.91 -25.37 -4.37
C ILE A 67 9.14 -25.65 -2.88
N PRO A 68 9.50 -26.90 -2.50
CA PRO A 68 9.56 -27.31 -1.10
C PRO A 68 10.89 -26.97 -0.40
N THR A 69 11.95 -26.67 -1.16
CA THR A 69 13.30 -26.45 -0.64
C THR A 69 13.93 -25.20 -1.22
N ASP A 70 14.85 -24.59 -0.48
CA ASP A 70 15.59 -23.40 -0.89
C ASP A 70 16.34 -23.65 -2.20
N LEU A 71 16.16 -22.76 -3.17
CA LEU A 71 16.81 -22.82 -4.48
C LEU A 71 16.90 -21.44 -5.13
N THR A 72 17.70 -21.37 -6.19
CA THR A 72 17.68 -20.26 -7.14
C THR A 72 17.07 -20.75 -8.45
N LEU A 73 16.00 -20.11 -8.89
CA LEU A 73 15.38 -20.32 -10.20
C LEU A 73 15.80 -19.19 -11.14
N GLN A 74 16.70 -19.48 -12.07
CA GLN A 74 17.06 -18.58 -13.16
C GLN A 74 16.16 -18.85 -14.36
N ILE A 75 15.56 -17.82 -14.95
CA ILE A 75 14.62 -17.96 -16.05
C ILE A 75 15.17 -17.24 -17.29
N GLU A 76 15.16 -17.93 -18.44
CA GLU A 76 15.58 -17.36 -19.71
C GLU A 76 14.66 -16.23 -20.19
N VAL A 77 15.19 -15.40 -21.09
CA VAL A 77 14.47 -14.25 -21.65
C VAL A 77 13.14 -14.68 -22.29
N GLY A 78 12.07 -13.95 -22.00
CA GLY A 78 10.74 -14.18 -22.58
C GLY A 78 10.05 -15.48 -22.13
N VAL A 79 10.63 -16.24 -21.20
CA VAL A 79 10.01 -17.46 -20.66
C VAL A 79 8.97 -17.10 -19.61
N ARG A 80 7.83 -17.82 -19.65
CA ARG A 80 6.68 -17.66 -18.77
C ARG A 80 6.33 -18.95 -18.04
N ILE A 81 5.91 -18.81 -16.79
CA ILE A 81 5.21 -19.85 -16.04
C ILE A 81 3.71 -19.51 -16.02
N THR A 82 2.88 -20.38 -16.57
CA THR A 82 1.41 -20.27 -16.58
C THR A 82 0.83 -21.32 -15.64
N VAL A 83 -0.10 -20.95 -14.76
CA VAL A 83 -0.64 -21.83 -13.72
C VAL A 83 -2.16 -21.87 -13.80
N PHE A 84 -2.71 -23.03 -14.17
CA PHE A 84 -4.14 -23.33 -14.06
C PHE A 84 -4.48 -24.07 -12.77
N GLY A 85 -3.53 -24.88 -12.25
CA GLY A 85 -3.66 -25.59 -10.98
C GLY A 85 -3.11 -24.76 -9.82
N SER A 86 -2.16 -25.28 -9.05
CA SER A 86 -1.60 -24.55 -7.91
C SER A 86 -0.12 -24.21 -8.07
N PHE A 87 0.32 -23.11 -7.48
CA PHE A 87 1.74 -22.76 -7.32
C PHE A 87 2.03 -22.43 -5.86
N LEU A 88 2.81 -23.30 -5.21
CA LEU A 88 3.04 -23.27 -3.77
C LEU A 88 4.53 -23.19 -3.47
N VAL A 89 4.95 -22.13 -2.77
CA VAL A 89 6.32 -21.99 -2.26
C VAL A 89 6.31 -22.28 -0.76
N GLU A 90 7.03 -23.31 -0.34
CA GLU A 90 7.13 -23.72 1.08
C GLU A 90 8.56 -23.56 1.65
N ALA A 91 9.51 -23.29 0.77
CA ALA A 91 10.88 -22.98 1.11
C ALA A 91 11.02 -21.73 2.00
N ASN A 92 12.15 -21.64 2.69
CA ASN A 92 12.45 -20.53 3.61
C ASN A 92 13.21 -19.40 2.93
N ALA A 93 13.87 -19.67 1.80
CA ALA A 93 14.57 -18.67 1.01
C ALA A 93 14.65 -19.10 -0.45
N ILE A 94 13.89 -18.40 -1.32
CA ILE A 94 13.94 -18.58 -2.78
C ILE A 94 14.43 -17.31 -3.46
N THR A 95 15.22 -17.47 -4.52
CA THR A 95 15.47 -16.40 -5.49
C THR A 95 14.98 -16.83 -6.86
N ILE A 96 14.11 -16.03 -7.46
CA ILE A 96 13.64 -16.16 -8.84
C ILE A 96 14.18 -14.95 -9.60
N THR A 97 15.01 -15.18 -10.61
CA THR A 97 15.75 -14.12 -11.32
C THR A 97 15.91 -14.45 -12.80
N ALA A 98 16.26 -13.46 -13.62
CA ALA A 98 16.61 -13.70 -15.02
C ALA A 98 18.00 -14.34 -15.13
N VAL A 99 18.22 -15.20 -16.13
CA VAL A 99 19.58 -15.68 -16.49
C VAL A 99 20.46 -14.49 -16.87
N ASN A 100 19.90 -13.53 -17.61
CA ASN A 100 20.53 -12.27 -17.95
C ASN A 100 19.65 -11.11 -17.47
N GLN A 101 20.11 -10.36 -16.47
CA GLN A 101 19.36 -9.26 -15.86
C GLN A 101 19.03 -8.10 -16.83
N ALA A 102 19.73 -8.00 -17.97
CA ALA A 102 19.40 -7.04 -19.02
C ALA A 102 18.28 -7.53 -19.97
N SER A 103 17.82 -8.77 -19.82
CA SER A 103 16.83 -9.42 -20.69
C SER A 103 15.86 -10.23 -19.84
N LEU A 104 14.78 -9.58 -19.45
CA LEU A 104 13.84 -10.09 -18.45
C LEU A 104 13.08 -11.33 -18.96
N TYR A 105 12.73 -12.23 -18.04
CA TYR A 105 11.74 -13.27 -18.30
C TYR A 105 10.31 -12.69 -18.34
N ASP A 106 9.38 -13.35 -19.03
CA ASP A 106 8.02 -12.80 -19.26
C ASP A 106 7.22 -12.67 -17.95
N GLY A 107 7.43 -13.59 -17.01
CA GLY A 107 6.85 -13.53 -15.67
C GLY A 107 5.94 -14.72 -15.35
N PHE A 108 4.98 -14.48 -14.46
CA PHE A 108 4.02 -15.48 -13.99
C PHE A 108 2.60 -15.09 -14.36
N ARG A 109 1.84 -16.05 -14.86
CA ARG A 109 0.43 -15.90 -15.15
C ARG A 109 -0.38 -16.93 -14.38
N PHE A 110 -1.12 -16.45 -13.39
CA PHE A 110 -1.99 -17.27 -12.56
C PHE A 110 -3.40 -17.15 -13.13
N GLU A 111 -3.90 -18.23 -13.72
CA GLU A 111 -5.20 -18.26 -14.40
C GLU A 111 -6.34 -18.36 -13.39
N GLU A 112 -7.56 -18.10 -13.85
CA GLU A 112 -8.76 -18.25 -13.03
C GLU A 112 -8.85 -19.65 -12.39
N PHE A 113 -9.31 -19.71 -11.14
CA PHE A 113 -9.38 -20.90 -10.29
C PHE A 113 -8.05 -21.49 -9.79
N SER A 114 -6.90 -20.91 -10.14
CA SER A 114 -5.62 -21.36 -9.60
C SER A 114 -5.46 -21.01 -8.10
N GLU A 115 -4.71 -21.82 -7.35
CA GLU A 115 -4.41 -21.55 -5.94
C GLU A 115 -2.94 -21.16 -5.79
N ILE A 116 -2.68 -19.94 -5.33
CA ILE A 116 -1.33 -19.37 -5.31
C ILE A 116 -0.93 -18.98 -3.90
N ASN A 117 0.19 -19.55 -3.43
CA ASN A 117 0.83 -19.15 -2.18
C ASN A 117 2.33 -18.96 -2.42
N ILE A 118 2.77 -17.70 -2.39
CA ILE A 118 4.18 -17.31 -2.52
C ILE A 118 4.63 -16.73 -1.19
N GLN A 119 5.66 -17.32 -0.62
CA GLN A 119 6.27 -16.85 0.63
C GLN A 119 7.79 -16.92 0.57
N ASN A 120 8.45 -16.04 1.34
CA ASN A 120 9.91 -16.04 1.53
C ASN A 120 10.71 -16.02 0.21
N THR A 121 10.19 -15.32 -0.79
CA THR A 121 10.71 -15.36 -2.16
C THR A 121 11.23 -13.99 -2.58
N THR A 122 12.43 -13.93 -3.15
CA THR A 122 12.92 -12.79 -3.91
C THR A 122 12.59 -13.00 -5.39
N ILE A 123 11.85 -12.08 -5.99
CA ILE A 123 11.47 -12.09 -7.42
C ILE A 123 12.05 -10.82 -8.06
N GLU A 124 13.00 -11.00 -8.96
CA GLU A 124 13.73 -9.88 -9.55
C GLU A 124 14.00 -10.06 -11.04
N TYR A 125 14.14 -8.93 -11.74
CA TYR A 125 14.43 -8.92 -13.18
C TYR A 125 13.42 -9.73 -14.03
N GLY A 126 12.15 -9.78 -13.63
CA GLY A 126 11.06 -10.42 -14.34
C GLY A 126 10.00 -9.46 -14.88
N GLY A 127 9.04 -10.00 -15.63
CA GLY A 127 7.88 -9.28 -16.17
C GLY A 127 6.65 -9.24 -15.25
N GLY A 128 6.83 -9.56 -13.96
CA GLY A 128 5.81 -9.47 -12.92
C GLY A 128 4.84 -10.67 -12.82
N LEU A 129 3.80 -10.49 -12.01
CA LEU A 129 2.80 -11.45 -11.59
C LEU A 129 1.41 -11.00 -12.09
N GLN A 130 0.90 -11.66 -13.13
CA GLN A 130 -0.45 -11.45 -13.62
C GLN A 130 -1.41 -12.38 -12.87
N VAL A 131 -2.22 -11.81 -11.98
CA VAL A 131 -3.09 -12.54 -11.05
C VAL A 131 -4.54 -12.49 -11.56
N LEU A 132 -4.99 -13.58 -12.18
CA LEU A 132 -6.35 -13.76 -12.68
C LEU A 132 -7.18 -14.71 -11.83
N THR A 133 -6.66 -15.13 -10.67
CA THR A 133 -7.36 -15.98 -9.71
C THR A 133 -7.91 -15.18 -8.51
N GLU A 134 -8.91 -15.75 -7.87
CA GLU A 134 -9.47 -15.29 -6.60
C GLU A 134 -8.62 -15.65 -5.39
N ASP A 135 -7.80 -16.70 -5.48
CA ASP A 135 -6.98 -17.24 -4.38
C ASP A 135 -5.50 -16.94 -4.61
N PHE A 136 -5.03 -15.86 -3.99
CA PHE A 136 -3.66 -15.39 -4.12
C PHE A 136 -3.15 -14.85 -2.79
N VAL A 137 -2.07 -15.47 -2.30
CA VAL A 137 -1.30 -15.03 -1.15
C VAL A 137 0.14 -14.73 -1.58
N LEU A 138 0.61 -13.53 -1.24
CA LEU A 138 2.00 -13.12 -1.38
C LEU A 138 2.47 -12.56 -0.03
N ASN A 139 3.38 -13.26 0.61
CA ASN A 139 3.82 -12.94 1.96
C ASN A 139 5.34 -12.95 2.12
N ASN A 140 5.87 -12.06 2.96
CA ASN A 140 7.30 -12.06 3.36
C ASN A 140 8.28 -12.18 2.17
N SER A 141 7.98 -11.50 1.06
CA SER A 141 8.70 -11.62 -0.19
C SER A 141 9.29 -10.27 -0.64
N VAL A 142 10.29 -10.31 -1.52
CA VAL A 142 10.91 -9.12 -2.10
C VAL A 142 10.67 -9.14 -3.60
N LEU A 143 10.13 -8.06 -4.15
CA LEU A 143 9.92 -7.88 -5.59
C LEU A 143 10.66 -6.63 -6.04
N GLN A 144 11.76 -6.80 -6.77
CA GLN A 144 12.66 -5.70 -7.10
C GLN A 144 13.13 -5.69 -8.56
N PHE A 145 13.34 -4.50 -9.11
CA PHE A 145 13.88 -4.30 -10.47
C PHE A 145 13.13 -5.06 -11.58
N ASN A 146 11.86 -5.40 -11.35
CA ASN A 146 11.02 -6.04 -12.34
C ASN A 146 10.59 -5.02 -13.41
N GLY A 147 10.50 -5.49 -14.64
CA GLY A 147 10.00 -4.72 -15.78
C GLY A 147 8.53 -4.97 -16.06
N ALA A 148 8.04 -4.39 -17.17
CA ALA A 148 6.79 -4.84 -17.76
C ALA A 148 7.04 -6.13 -18.56
N GLY A 149 6.13 -7.10 -18.42
CA GLY A 149 6.07 -8.31 -19.24
C GLY A 149 4.65 -8.81 -19.26
N VAL A 150 4.41 -9.99 -18.70
CA VAL A 150 3.06 -10.54 -18.55
C VAL A 150 2.15 -9.67 -17.69
N ALA A 151 2.71 -8.98 -16.70
CA ALA A 151 2.01 -8.01 -15.87
C ALA A 151 2.39 -6.58 -16.31
N THR A 152 1.39 -5.80 -16.71
CA THR A 152 1.58 -4.45 -17.28
C THR A 152 0.94 -3.33 -16.46
N GLY A 153 0.03 -3.66 -15.53
CA GLY A 153 -0.60 -2.71 -14.62
C GLY A 153 0.30 -2.31 -13.45
N GLY A 154 1.08 -3.27 -12.98
CA GLY A 154 2.01 -3.23 -11.86
C GLY A 154 2.74 -4.57 -11.77
N VAL A 155 3.75 -4.69 -10.91
CA VAL A 155 4.47 -5.95 -10.69
C VAL A 155 3.55 -7.03 -10.18
N VAL A 156 2.56 -6.67 -9.35
CA VAL A 156 1.42 -7.52 -9.03
C VAL A 156 0.17 -6.91 -9.68
N ALA A 157 -0.33 -7.55 -10.73
CA ALA A 157 -1.49 -7.08 -11.50
C ALA A 157 -2.72 -7.95 -11.22
N LEU A 158 -3.62 -7.44 -10.39
CA LEU A 158 -4.80 -8.13 -9.88
C LEU A 158 -6.01 -7.97 -10.81
N SER A 159 -6.81 -9.03 -10.96
CA SER A 159 -8.03 -8.97 -11.77
C SER A 159 -9.30 -9.46 -11.07
N ARG A 160 -9.20 -10.10 -9.91
CA ARG A 160 -10.38 -10.57 -9.16
C ARG A 160 -10.06 -10.92 -7.70
N GLY A 161 -11.11 -11.27 -6.96
CA GLY A 161 -11.02 -11.83 -5.60
C GLY A 161 -10.64 -10.84 -4.50
N ILE A 162 -10.08 -11.40 -3.43
CA ILE A 162 -9.59 -10.69 -2.23
C ILE A 162 -8.12 -11.12 -1.99
N PRO A 163 -7.18 -10.77 -2.89
CA PRO A 163 -5.78 -11.17 -2.75
C PRO A 163 -5.18 -10.66 -1.43
N VAL A 164 -4.30 -11.44 -0.83
CA VAL A 164 -3.61 -11.11 0.44
C VAL A 164 -2.15 -10.85 0.16
N ILE A 165 -1.72 -9.59 0.31
CA ILE A 165 -0.37 -9.12 0.02
C ILE A 165 0.20 -8.49 1.28
N THR A 166 1.04 -9.24 2.00
CA THR A 166 1.48 -8.86 3.35
C THR A 166 2.97 -8.98 3.59
N ASN A 167 3.55 -8.07 4.36
CA ASN A 167 4.95 -8.17 4.82
C ASN A 167 5.99 -8.22 3.69
N ASN A 168 5.69 -7.65 2.52
CA ASN A 168 6.59 -7.69 1.37
C ASN A 168 7.40 -6.40 1.22
N GLN A 169 8.46 -6.48 0.41
CA GLN A 169 9.19 -5.32 -0.10
C GLN A 169 8.98 -5.21 -1.61
N PHE A 170 8.61 -4.02 -2.10
CA PHE A 170 8.51 -3.71 -3.52
C PHE A 170 9.47 -2.58 -3.85
N LEU A 171 10.55 -2.85 -4.60
CA LEU A 171 11.68 -1.93 -4.74
C LEU A 171 12.00 -1.63 -6.20
N PHE A 172 11.93 -0.35 -6.58
CA PHE A 172 12.48 0.15 -7.85
C PHE A 172 12.02 -0.60 -9.11
N ASN A 173 10.78 -1.09 -9.11
CA ASN A 173 10.22 -1.76 -10.27
C ASN A 173 9.81 -0.74 -11.35
N ALA A 174 9.88 -1.14 -12.62
CA ALA A 174 9.53 -0.29 -13.76
C ALA A 174 8.06 0.15 -13.76
N THR A 175 7.18 -0.71 -13.23
CA THR A 175 5.73 -0.50 -13.11
C THR A 175 5.34 -0.25 -11.65
N PRO A 176 4.09 0.18 -11.35
CA PRO A 176 3.56 0.22 -9.98
C PRO A 176 3.81 -1.07 -9.20
N ALA A 177 3.91 -1.00 -7.88
CA ALA A 177 4.07 -2.20 -7.06
C ALA A 177 2.86 -3.12 -7.21
N ILE A 178 1.67 -2.57 -6.98
CA ILE A 178 0.40 -3.30 -6.98
C ILE A 178 -0.61 -2.52 -7.83
N SER A 179 -1.36 -3.24 -8.65
CA SER A 179 -2.43 -2.66 -9.44
C SER A 179 -3.62 -3.59 -9.55
N SER A 180 -4.78 -3.05 -9.93
CA SER A 180 -5.85 -3.86 -10.51
C SER A 180 -6.36 -3.30 -11.83
N ALA A 181 -6.92 -4.17 -12.67
CA ALA A 181 -7.51 -3.74 -13.94
C ALA A 181 -8.75 -2.86 -13.69
N ALA A 182 -8.85 -1.74 -14.43
CA ALA A 182 -9.89 -0.73 -14.22
C ALA A 182 -11.32 -1.26 -14.42
N ASN A 183 -11.50 -2.23 -15.31
CA ASN A 183 -12.79 -2.86 -15.66
C ASN A 183 -13.10 -4.12 -14.84
N THR A 184 -12.33 -4.37 -13.78
CA THR A 184 -12.51 -5.52 -12.88
C THR A 184 -12.74 -5.06 -11.45
N GLN A 185 -13.26 -5.97 -10.61
CA GLN A 185 -13.53 -5.69 -9.20
C GLN A 185 -12.61 -6.50 -8.30
N VAL A 186 -11.80 -5.79 -7.51
CA VAL A 186 -10.80 -6.38 -6.60
C VAL A 186 -10.86 -5.66 -5.26
N SER A 187 -10.86 -6.42 -4.16
CA SER A 187 -10.86 -5.87 -2.80
C SER A 187 -9.71 -6.46 -1.98
N ALA A 188 -8.47 -6.22 -2.42
CA ALA A 188 -7.26 -6.81 -1.82
C ALA A 188 -6.99 -6.36 -0.36
N PHE A 189 -6.26 -7.18 0.37
CA PHE A 189 -5.63 -6.81 1.65
C PHE A 189 -4.14 -6.56 1.42
N ILE A 190 -3.73 -5.30 1.53
CA ILE A 190 -2.35 -4.86 1.30
C ILE A 190 -1.82 -4.34 2.63
N PHE A 191 -1.16 -5.21 3.42
CA PHE A 191 -0.76 -4.92 4.80
C PHE A 191 0.74 -4.99 5.06
N ASN A 192 1.25 -4.03 5.84
CA ASN A 192 2.61 -4.07 6.38
C ASN A 192 3.69 -4.28 5.29
N ASN A 193 3.50 -3.69 4.10
CA ASN A 193 4.48 -3.74 3.03
C ASN A 193 5.37 -2.50 3.06
N TYR A 194 6.62 -2.68 2.64
CA TYR A 194 7.55 -1.60 2.34
C TYR A 194 7.62 -1.41 0.82
N ILE A 195 7.22 -0.25 0.32
CA ILE A 195 7.02 0.04 -1.10
C ILE A 195 7.85 1.28 -1.44
N GLU A 196 8.93 1.11 -2.19
CA GLU A 196 9.88 2.17 -2.47
C GLU A 196 10.20 2.29 -3.96
N GLY A 197 10.08 3.51 -4.49
CA GLY A 197 10.58 3.86 -5.82
C GLY A 197 9.97 3.05 -6.97
N ASN A 198 8.78 2.49 -6.83
CA ASN A 198 8.15 1.76 -7.93
C ASN A 198 7.67 2.72 -9.02
N ASN A 199 7.30 2.16 -10.19
CA ASN A 199 6.97 2.91 -11.40
C ASN A 199 8.16 3.73 -11.93
N GLN A 200 9.33 3.10 -12.02
CA GLN A 200 10.57 3.71 -12.54
C GLN A 200 10.48 4.16 -14.00
N ALA A 201 9.53 3.63 -14.78
CA ALA A 201 9.18 4.13 -16.11
C ALA A 201 8.61 5.56 -16.09
N ASN A 202 8.27 6.09 -14.91
CA ASN A 202 7.73 7.42 -14.69
C ASN A 202 6.45 7.66 -15.49
N ASN A 203 5.58 6.64 -15.61
CA ASN A 203 4.29 6.81 -16.24
C ASN A 203 3.32 7.48 -15.25
N ASN A 204 2.23 8.08 -15.73
CA ASN A 204 1.20 8.68 -14.86
C ASN A 204 0.38 7.63 -14.10
N ARG A 205 1.00 6.98 -13.10
CA ARG A 205 0.44 5.93 -12.25
C ARG A 205 1.05 6.01 -10.84
N PRO A 206 0.30 5.68 -9.79
CA PRO A 206 0.83 5.63 -8.43
C PRO A 206 1.62 4.35 -8.15
N GLN A 207 2.19 4.21 -6.96
CA GLN A 207 2.80 2.97 -6.49
C GLN A 207 1.76 1.88 -6.21
N ILE A 208 0.60 2.25 -5.66
CA ILE A 208 -0.58 1.37 -5.54
C ILE A 208 -1.73 1.93 -6.39
N ASN A 209 -2.15 1.20 -7.43
CA ASN A 209 -3.13 1.65 -8.42
C ASN A 209 -4.36 0.74 -8.50
N MET A 210 -5.40 1.04 -7.72
CA MET A 210 -6.56 0.16 -7.59
C MET A 210 -7.78 0.69 -8.35
N GLY A 211 -8.50 -0.24 -8.98
CA GLY A 211 -9.76 -0.01 -9.68
C GLY A 211 -10.98 -0.12 -8.76
N ALA A 212 -12.11 -0.53 -9.33
CA ALA A 212 -13.35 -0.75 -8.60
C ALA A 212 -13.23 -1.87 -7.56
N THR A 213 -14.01 -1.75 -6.48
CA THR A 213 -14.07 -2.77 -5.41
C THR A 213 -15.22 -3.73 -5.62
N ARG A 214 -15.13 -4.92 -5.02
CA ARG A 214 -16.24 -5.88 -5.00
C ARG A 214 -17.39 -5.36 -4.15
N THR A 215 -18.62 -5.73 -4.52
CA THR A 215 -19.84 -5.17 -3.92
C THR A 215 -19.97 -5.38 -2.41
N LEU A 216 -19.43 -6.47 -1.86
CA LEU A 216 -19.57 -6.84 -0.44
C LEU A 216 -18.24 -6.81 0.32
N ASP A 217 -17.15 -6.48 -0.35
CA ASP A 217 -15.81 -6.55 0.22
C ASP A 217 -15.14 -5.17 0.19
N THR A 218 -14.26 -4.95 1.15
CA THR A 218 -13.55 -3.67 1.31
C THR A 218 -12.09 -3.85 0.92
N LEU A 219 -11.60 -2.99 0.02
CA LEU A 219 -10.16 -2.84 -0.23
C LEU A 219 -9.50 -2.27 1.02
N LYS A 220 -8.44 -2.91 1.52
CA LYS A 220 -7.75 -2.48 2.73
C LYS A 220 -6.27 -2.26 2.45
N ILE A 221 -5.81 -1.04 2.63
CA ILE A 221 -4.40 -0.62 2.49
C ILE A 221 -3.96 -0.11 3.86
N ILE A 222 -3.30 -0.96 4.64
CA ILE A 222 -3.07 -0.69 6.07
C ILE A 222 -1.61 -0.91 6.46
N GLN A 223 -1.06 -0.01 7.27
CA GLN A 223 0.30 -0.15 7.86
C GLN A 223 1.43 -0.27 6.82
N ASN A 224 1.25 0.25 5.61
CA ASN A 224 2.31 0.23 4.61
C ASN A 224 3.22 1.47 4.74
N THR A 225 4.48 1.31 4.34
CA THR A 225 5.40 2.42 4.10
C THR A 225 5.56 2.59 2.59
N ILE A 226 5.25 3.76 2.06
CA ILE A 226 5.20 4.06 0.63
C ILE A 226 6.07 5.29 0.37
N ILE A 227 7.25 5.09 -0.20
CA ILE A 227 8.26 6.12 -0.42
C ILE A 227 8.48 6.28 -1.93
N GLY A 228 8.19 7.46 -2.46
CA GLY A 228 8.41 7.75 -3.87
C GLY A 228 9.90 7.98 -4.19
N ASP A 229 10.24 7.82 -5.47
CA ASP A 229 11.53 8.27 -5.98
C ASP A 229 11.38 9.73 -6.39
N ARG A 230 12.09 10.64 -5.70
CA ARG A 230 12.00 12.08 -5.95
C ARG A 230 12.40 12.49 -7.37
N THR A 231 13.06 11.63 -8.13
CA THR A 231 13.38 11.87 -9.56
C THR A 231 12.21 11.54 -10.50
N LYS A 232 11.12 10.97 -9.98
CA LYS A 232 9.92 10.54 -10.73
C LYS A 232 8.75 11.48 -10.47
N GLU A 233 8.59 12.42 -11.38
CA GLU A 233 7.56 13.47 -11.28
C GLU A 233 6.13 12.99 -11.57
N GLN A 234 5.94 11.79 -12.16
CA GLN A 234 4.60 11.31 -12.54
C GLN A 234 4.03 10.25 -11.58
N THR A 235 4.84 9.74 -10.65
CA THR A 235 4.48 8.64 -9.76
C THR A 235 3.79 9.12 -8.49
N GLY A 236 2.51 8.78 -8.30
CA GLY A 236 1.76 9.04 -7.05
C GLY A 236 1.96 7.96 -5.97
N GLY A 237 1.43 8.18 -4.76
CA GLY A 237 1.45 7.21 -3.66
C GLY A 237 0.38 6.12 -3.84
N ILE A 238 -0.88 6.47 -3.57
CA ILE A 238 -2.05 5.59 -3.67
C ILE A 238 -3.12 6.23 -4.56
N ALA A 239 -3.63 5.50 -5.55
CA ALA A 239 -4.87 5.85 -6.23
C ALA A 239 -5.89 4.71 -6.16
N VAL A 240 -7.14 5.08 -5.89
CA VAL A 240 -8.30 4.18 -5.98
C VAL A 240 -9.36 4.85 -6.85
N ALA A 241 -9.76 4.20 -7.95
CA ALA A 241 -10.64 4.83 -8.92
C ALA A 241 -11.62 3.86 -9.59
N ASN A 242 -12.90 4.25 -9.69
CA ASN A 242 -13.93 3.48 -10.41
C ASN A 242 -14.32 4.14 -11.74
N LEU A 243 -13.32 4.59 -12.51
CA LEU A 243 -13.55 5.27 -13.80
C LEU A 243 -14.28 4.41 -14.84
N ALA A 244 -14.23 3.08 -14.72
CA ALA A 244 -14.97 2.14 -15.56
C ALA A 244 -16.33 1.71 -14.95
N GLY A 245 -16.78 2.35 -13.86
CA GLY A 245 -17.99 2.01 -13.12
C GLY A 245 -17.75 1.11 -11.91
N GLY A 246 -18.82 0.80 -11.16
CA GLY A 246 -18.76 0.08 -9.89
C GLY A 246 -18.72 1.02 -8.67
N ALA A 247 -18.56 0.44 -7.48
CA ALA A 247 -18.44 1.19 -6.23
C ALA A 247 -17.02 1.08 -5.67
N LEU A 248 -16.63 2.04 -4.83
CA LEU A 248 -15.41 1.98 -4.03
C LEU A 248 -15.78 1.78 -2.57
N ARG A 249 -15.21 0.76 -1.94
CA ARG A 249 -15.25 0.53 -0.48
C ARG A 249 -13.83 0.40 -0.01
N VAL A 250 -13.30 1.41 0.67
CA VAL A 250 -11.86 1.50 0.93
C VAL A 250 -11.54 1.87 2.37
N ILE A 251 -10.55 1.20 2.95
CA ILE A 251 -9.93 1.53 4.23
C ILE A 251 -8.44 1.78 3.96
N ILE A 252 -7.99 3.02 4.15
CA ILE A 252 -6.58 3.43 4.04
C ILE A 252 -6.14 3.92 5.42
N GLU A 253 -5.44 3.07 6.18
CA GLU A 253 -5.16 3.36 7.59
C GLU A 253 -3.71 3.11 8.01
N ASN A 254 -3.19 3.98 8.87
CA ASN A 254 -1.85 3.84 9.48
C ASN A 254 -0.71 3.69 8.46
N ASN A 255 -0.83 4.23 7.25
CA ASN A 255 0.24 4.20 6.27
C ASN A 255 1.16 5.42 6.41
N THR A 256 2.42 5.25 6.01
CA THR A 256 3.37 6.37 5.79
C THR A 256 3.53 6.55 4.28
N ILE A 257 3.26 7.74 3.76
CA ILE A 257 3.22 8.04 2.32
C ILE A 257 4.02 9.31 2.07
N ILE A 258 5.24 9.16 1.55
CA ILE A 258 6.19 10.25 1.41
C ILE A 258 6.87 10.31 0.05
N ASP A 259 7.30 11.50 -0.35
CA ASP A 259 8.13 11.72 -1.54
C ASP A 259 7.52 11.25 -2.88
N ASN A 260 6.18 11.20 -2.98
CA ASN A 260 5.48 10.91 -4.24
C ASN A 260 5.01 12.20 -4.93
N ARG A 261 4.43 12.08 -6.12
CA ARG A 261 3.75 13.19 -6.81
C ARG A 261 2.54 13.72 -6.03
N TYR A 262 1.82 12.83 -5.36
CA TYR A 262 0.66 13.10 -4.49
C TYR A 262 0.56 11.94 -3.50
N GLY A 263 -0.09 12.15 -2.36
CA GLY A 263 -0.26 11.12 -1.33
C GLY A 263 -1.32 10.08 -1.69
N ILE A 264 -2.58 10.45 -1.51
CA ILE A 264 -3.76 9.60 -1.75
C ILE A 264 -4.69 10.29 -2.73
N THR A 265 -5.23 9.54 -3.70
CA THR A 265 -6.37 10.02 -4.50
C THR A 265 -7.50 8.98 -4.55
N ILE A 266 -8.74 9.46 -4.38
CA ILE A 266 -9.96 8.68 -4.61
C ILE A 266 -10.76 9.36 -5.73
N VAL A 267 -11.02 8.63 -6.81
CA VAL A 267 -11.62 9.20 -8.03
C VAL A 267 -12.87 8.44 -8.47
N GLY A 268 -13.95 9.18 -8.65
CA GLY A 268 -15.24 8.73 -9.19
C GLY A 268 -16.35 8.62 -8.12
N PRO A 269 -17.60 8.40 -8.55
CA PRO A 269 -18.78 8.45 -7.68
C PRO A 269 -18.92 7.19 -6.81
N ASN A 270 -19.95 7.09 -5.97
CA ASN A 270 -20.29 5.88 -5.19
C ASN A 270 -19.10 5.28 -4.44
N ALA A 271 -18.36 6.15 -3.73
CA ALA A 271 -17.14 5.80 -3.05
C ALA A 271 -17.30 6.04 -1.54
N PHE A 272 -17.20 4.95 -0.79
CA PHE A 272 -17.38 4.88 0.65
C PHE A 272 -16.03 4.52 1.25
N GLY A 273 -15.49 5.33 2.15
CA GLY A 273 -14.15 5.05 2.62
C GLY A 273 -13.72 5.74 3.90
N ARG A 274 -12.64 5.22 4.45
CA ARG A 274 -11.98 5.71 5.66
C ARG A 274 -10.51 5.95 5.34
N ILE A 275 -10.03 7.16 5.63
CA ILE A 275 -8.62 7.55 5.53
C ILE A 275 -8.19 7.96 6.94
N ILE A 276 -7.57 7.05 7.70
CA ILE A 276 -7.37 7.24 9.15
C ILE A 276 -5.91 7.08 9.56
N ASN A 277 -5.40 7.97 10.41
CA ASN A 277 -4.08 7.86 11.03
C ASN A 277 -2.91 7.70 10.04
N ASN A 278 -3.02 8.20 8.82
CA ASN A 278 -1.92 8.15 7.86
C ASN A 278 -0.95 9.32 8.10
N THR A 279 0.33 9.09 7.84
CA THR A 279 1.35 10.15 7.72
C THR A 279 1.61 10.40 6.25
N ILE A 280 1.30 11.59 5.75
CA ILE A 280 1.29 11.95 4.33
C ILE A 280 2.13 13.21 4.15
N GLU A 281 3.38 13.05 3.76
CA GLU A 281 4.36 14.13 3.80
C GLU A 281 5.16 14.29 2.51
N ASP A 282 5.56 15.52 2.19
CA ASP A 282 6.52 15.80 1.11
C ASP A 282 6.10 15.24 -0.26
N ASN A 283 4.80 15.05 -0.51
CA ASN A 283 4.32 14.54 -1.79
C ASN A 283 4.22 15.70 -2.80
N ASN A 284 5.36 16.11 -3.33
CA ASN A 284 5.51 17.29 -4.17
C ASN A 284 6.50 17.10 -5.34
N THR A 285 6.79 15.87 -5.75
CA THR A 285 7.87 15.60 -6.74
C THR A 285 7.67 16.32 -8.07
N GLN A 286 6.44 16.41 -8.58
CA GLN A 286 6.16 17.15 -9.82
C GLN A 286 6.24 18.67 -9.66
N ASN A 287 6.10 19.17 -8.44
CA ASN A 287 6.11 20.59 -8.09
C ASN A 287 5.21 21.49 -8.97
N ASN A 288 4.10 20.94 -9.48
CA ASN A 288 3.11 21.69 -10.25
C ASN A 288 1.72 21.48 -9.63
N PRO A 289 1.15 22.49 -8.95
CA PRO A 289 -0.09 22.35 -8.20
C PRO A 289 -1.30 22.03 -9.07
N ASN A 290 -1.27 22.34 -10.38
CA ASN A 290 -2.36 22.02 -11.31
C ASN A 290 -2.34 20.56 -11.78
N LEU A 291 -1.24 19.84 -11.57
CA LEU A 291 -1.05 18.48 -12.04
C LEU A 291 -0.99 17.47 -10.90
N GLY A 292 -0.83 17.88 -9.65
CA GLY A 292 -0.80 16.98 -8.50
C GLY A 292 -0.37 17.68 -7.22
N GLY A 293 0.15 16.90 -6.27
CA GLY A 293 0.73 17.42 -5.03
C GLY A 293 -0.21 17.49 -3.84
N SER A 294 -1.45 16.97 -3.94
CA SER A 294 -2.30 16.86 -2.76
C SER A 294 -1.83 15.75 -1.84
N GLY A 295 -1.86 15.99 -0.53
CA GLY A 295 -1.79 14.93 0.46
C GLY A 295 -2.96 13.96 0.29
N ILE A 296 -4.20 14.49 0.24
CA ILE A 296 -5.39 13.75 -0.13
C ILE A 296 -6.14 14.49 -1.23
N ASN A 297 -6.49 13.81 -2.32
CA ASN A 297 -7.34 14.33 -3.37
C ASN A 297 -8.62 13.49 -3.51
N LEU A 298 -9.77 14.14 -3.39
CA LEU A 298 -11.08 13.55 -3.64
C LEU A 298 -11.69 14.20 -4.87
N ASN A 299 -12.04 13.40 -5.86
CA ASN A 299 -12.63 13.91 -7.10
C ASN A 299 -13.82 13.04 -7.48
N ALA A 300 -15.01 13.64 -7.56
CA ALA A 300 -16.21 12.96 -8.04
C ALA A 300 -16.92 13.82 -9.10
N PRO A 301 -17.18 13.30 -10.30
CA PRO A 301 -17.96 14.04 -11.30
C PRO A 301 -19.44 14.20 -10.89
N THR A 302 -19.94 13.30 -10.05
CA THR A 302 -21.30 13.32 -9.48
C THR A 302 -21.24 12.94 -8.00
N GLY A 303 -22.30 13.24 -7.24
CA GLY A 303 -22.37 12.92 -5.82
C GLY A 303 -22.30 11.41 -5.50
N GLY A 304 -22.38 11.07 -4.21
CA GLY A 304 -22.28 9.70 -3.70
C GLY A 304 -20.88 9.31 -3.20
N GLN A 305 -20.01 10.29 -2.98
CA GLN A 305 -18.79 10.10 -2.18
C GLN A 305 -19.12 10.30 -0.69
N GLU A 306 -18.74 9.34 0.14
CA GLU A 306 -18.88 9.35 1.59
C GLU A 306 -17.54 8.91 2.20
N ILE A 307 -16.65 9.89 2.40
CA ILE A 307 -15.30 9.66 2.92
C ILE A 307 -15.19 10.20 4.34
N ILE A 308 -14.69 9.38 5.26
CA ILE A 308 -14.32 9.79 6.62
C ILE A 308 -12.80 9.93 6.67
N ALA A 309 -12.30 11.09 7.12
CA ALA A 309 -10.88 11.35 7.28
C ALA A 309 -10.58 11.86 8.70
N SER A 310 -9.79 11.09 9.46
CA SER A 310 -9.52 11.39 10.88
C SER A 310 -8.10 11.00 11.28
N GLY A 311 -7.48 11.76 12.17
CA GLY A 311 -6.18 11.44 12.77
C GLY A 311 -4.99 11.49 11.80
N ASN A 312 -5.17 11.97 10.57
CA ASN A 312 -4.08 12.00 9.59
C ASN A 312 -3.12 13.16 9.86
N LYS A 313 -1.84 12.95 9.60
CA LYS A 313 -0.80 13.98 9.57
C LYS A 313 -0.49 14.29 8.11
N ILE A 314 -0.76 15.52 7.69
CA ILE A 314 -0.66 15.94 6.29
C ILE A 314 0.27 17.13 6.24
N ARG A 315 1.50 16.95 5.72
CA ARG A 315 2.54 17.99 5.81
C ARG A 315 3.33 18.21 4.53
N ARG A 316 3.73 19.45 4.25
CA ARG A 316 4.71 19.80 3.19
C ARG A 316 4.35 19.26 1.78
N ASN A 317 3.07 18.99 1.55
CA ASN A 317 2.54 18.68 0.22
C ASN A 317 2.24 20.01 -0.51
N LEU A 318 1.96 19.99 -1.83
CA LEU A 318 1.55 21.23 -2.53
C LEU A 318 0.14 21.69 -2.11
N TRP A 319 -0.69 20.72 -1.73
CA TRP A 319 -2.01 20.91 -1.15
C TRP A 319 -2.18 19.93 0.01
N GLY A 320 -2.85 20.32 1.09
CA GLY A 320 -3.19 19.40 2.16
C GLY A 320 -4.26 18.41 1.68
N VAL A 321 -5.49 18.90 1.57
CA VAL A 321 -6.63 18.15 1.02
C VAL A 321 -7.30 18.95 -0.07
N THR A 322 -7.62 18.32 -1.21
CA THR A 322 -8.41 18.93 -2.30
C THR A 322 -9.67 18.13 -2.54
N LEU A 323 -10.82 18.81 -2.57
CA LEU A 323 -12.11 18.25 -3.01
C LEU A 323 -12.51 18.89 -4.34
N GLN A 324 -12.98 18.09 -5.29
CA GLN A 324 -13.30 18.53 -6.65
C GLN A 324 -14.63 17.95 -7.16
N GLY A 325 -15.35 18.76 -7.93
CA GLY A 325 -16.62 18.38 -8.56
C GLY A 325 -17.74 18.29 -7.53
N GLN A 326 -18.18 17.07 -7.24
CA GLN A 326 -19.24 16.74 -6.28
C GLN A 326 -18.74 15.81 -5.18
N SER A 327 -17.41 15.70 -5.01
CA SER A 327 -16.82 14.93 -3.91
C SER A 327 -17.27 15.46 -2.56
N ASN A 328 -17.33 14.59 -1.56
CA ASN A 328 -17.71 14.96 -0.20
C ASN A 328 -16.90 14.13 0.80
N ALA A 329 -16.62 14.73 1.95
CA ALA A 329 -15.93 14.09 3.05
C ALA A 329 -16.30 14.72 4.39
N ASN A 330 -16.14 13.93 5.44
CA ASN A 330 -16.27 14.36 6.82
C ASN A 330 -14.90 14.24 7.51
N PHE A 331 -14.37 15.38 7.95
CA PHE A 331 -13.11 15.53 8.66
C PHE A 331 -13.30 15.74 10.17
N GLY A 332 -14.53 15.61 10.69
CA GLY A 332 -14.84 15.60 12.12
C GLY A 332 -16.15 16.30 12.46
N ASP A 333 -17.01 15.63 13.24
CA ASP A 333 -18.29 16.18 13.72
C ASP A 333 -18.78 15.56 15.03
N ASP A 334 -18.43 14.30 15.31
CA ASP A 334 -18.92 13.57 16.48
C ASP A 334 -17.90 12.56 17.05
N GLN A 335 -18.37 11.59 17.85
CA GLN A 335 -17.51 10.58 18.46
C GLN A 335 -17.07 9.49 17.47
N GLU A 336 -17.86 9.19 16.44
CA GLU A 336 -17.54 8.20 15.41
C GLU A 336 -16.53 8.75 14.41
N ASN A 337 -16.56 10.07 14.19
CA ASN A 337 -15.53 10.82 13.49
C ASN A 337 -15.03 12.02 14.31
N PRO A 338 -14.01 11.83 15.17
CA PRO A 338 -13.54 12.86 16.09
C PRO A 338 -12.68 13.94 15.43
N GLY A 339 -12.43 13.87 14.12
CA GLY A 339 -11.47 14.74 13.43
C GLY A 339 -10.02 14.40 13.76
N LEU A 340 -9.31 15.25 14.50
CA LEU A 340 -7.92 15.03 14.92
C LEU A 340 -6.89 14.98 13.79
N ASN A 341 -7.23 15.48 12.60
CA ASN A 341 -6.24 15.66 11.54
C ASN A 341 -5.30 16.82 11.90
N VAL A 342 -4.03 16.70 11.51
CA VAL A 342 -2.99 17.69 11.74
C VAL A 342 -2.40 18.11 10.40
N PHE A 343 -2.40 19.41 10.14
CA PHE A 343 -1.91 20.02 8.92
C PHE A 343 -0.71 20.92 9.21
N SER A 344 0.30 20.87 8.33
CA SER A 344 1.48 21.74 8.45
C SER A 344 2.11 22.00 7.08
N GLU A 345 2.40 23.26 6.77
CA GLU A 345 3.24 23.65 5.62
C GLU A 345 2.79 23.08 4.25
N ASN A 346 1.51 22.70 4.09
CA ASN A 346 1.02 22.30 2.78
C ASN A 346 0.77 23.55 1.96
N GLY A 347 1.51 23.76 0.88
CA GLY A 347 1.47 25.05 0.21
C GLY A 347 2.06 25.06 -1.18
N ASN A 348 1.62 26.05 -1.95
CA ASN A 348 2.10 26.31 -3.30
C ASN A 348 1.98 27.82 -3.59
N SER A 349 2.78 28.31 -4.54
CA SER A 349 2.74 29.71 -4.97
C SER A 349 2.92 30.76 -3.85
N GLY A 350 3.53 30.37 -2.73
CA GLY A 350 3.74 31.25 -1.56
C GLY A 350 2.61 31.24 -0.52
N GLU A 351 1.54 30.47 -0.77
CA GLU A 351 0.36 30.36 0.09
C GLU A 351 0.25 28.94 0.68
N PHE A 352 -0.44 28.81 1.81
CA PHE A 352 -0.71 27.52 2.45
C PHE A 352 -2.18 27.12 2.32
N PHE A 353 -2.42 25.84 2.02
CA PHE A 353 -3.74 25.26 1.80
C PHE A 353 -3.83 23.92 2.54
N ALA A 354 -4.36 23.95 3.77
CA ALA A 354 -4.65 22.74 4.53
C ALA A 354 -5.85 21.99 3.94
N LEU A 355 -6.91 22.72 3.59
CA LEU A 355 -8.10 22.17 2.94
C LEU A 355 -8.59 23.13 1.85
N TYR A 356 -8.80 22.60 0.65
CA TYR A 356 -9.36 23.32 -0.49
C TYR A 356 -10.67 22.67 -0.91
N ASN A 357 -11.80 23.24 -0.49
CA ASN A 357 -13.14 22.76 -0.84
C ASN A 357 -13.60 23.35 -2.18
N ASN A 358 -13.17 22.78 -3.31
CA ASN A 358 -13.62 23.20 -4.65
C ASN A 358 -14.96 22.58 -5.04
N THR A 359 -15.91 22.50 -4.10
CA THR A 359 -17.22 21.87 -4.30
C THR A 359 -18.32 22.72 -3.66
N PRO A 360 -19.59 22.60 -4.11
CA PRO A 360 -20.71 23.26 -3.45
C PRO A 360 -21.15 22.58 -2.14
N ASN A 361 -20.49 21.50 -1.72
CA ASN A 361 -20.92 20.70 -0.57
C ASN A 361 -20.42 21.31 0.73
N VAL A 362 -21.29 21.31 1.75
CA VAL A 362 -20.91 21.64 3.12
C VAL A 362 -20.11 20.47 3.70
N LEU A 363 -18.97 20.79 4.31
CA LEU A 363 -18.07 19.81 4.93
C LEU A 363 -18.03 20.01 6.44
N PHE A 364 -18.06 18.91 7.20
CA PHE A 364 -17.77 18.94 8.62
C PHE A 364 -16.28 18.67 8.86
N ALA A 365 -15.63 19.50 9.66
CA ALA A 365 -14.19 19.46 9.88
C ALA A 365 -13.77 19.95 11.28
N LYS A 366 -14.56 19.59 12.30
CA LYS A 366 -14.30 19.94 13.70
C LYS A 366 -13.14 19.14 14.29
N ASN A 367 -12.56 19.69 15.34
CA ASN A 367 -11.50 19.13 16.18
C ASN A 367 -10.22 18.77 15.40
N ASN A 368 -9.90 19.51 14.34
CA ASN A 368 -8.64 19.38 13.60
C ASN A 368 -7.63 20.44 14.04
N CYS A 369 -6.34 20.16 13.86
CA CYS A 369 -5.29 21.16 13.93
C CYS A 369 -4.88 21.62 12.54
N TRP A 370 -5.24 22.87 12.19
CA TRP A 370 -5.07 23.42 10.85
C TRP A 370 -3.66 23.99 10.57
N VAL A 371 -2.96 24.43 11.62
CA VAL A 371 -1.58 24.91 11.54
C VAL A 371 -0.81 24.34 12.72
N GLU A 372 -0.06 23.26 12.49
CA GLU A 372 0.77 22.65 13.52
C GLU A 372 1.86 23.63 14.00
N GLY A 373 1.91 23.85 15.32
CA GLY A 373 2.82 24.83 15.92
C GLY A 373 2.37 26.29 15.77
N GLY A 374 1.19 26.54 15.19
CA GLY A 374 0.55 27.85 15.10
C GLY A 374 -0.07 28.34 16.41
N GLU A 375 -0.75 29.49 16.34
CA GLU A 375 -1.47 30.10 17.46
C GLU A 375 -2.68 29.27 17.94
N GLY A 376 -3.22 28.41 17.07
CA GLY A 376 -4.37 27.57 17.39
C GLY A 376 -5.67 28.37 17.52
N THR A 377 -5.85 29.39 16.68
CA THR A 377 -7.05 30.25 16.66
C THR A 377 -7.92 29.97 15.43
N LEU A 378 -9.23 30.27 15.53
CA LEU A 378 -10.14 30.16 14.37
C LEU A 378 -9.72 31.09 13.23
N ALA A 379 -9.18 32.26 13.54
CA ALA A 379 -8.69 33.21 12.55
C ALA A 379 -7.48 32.65 11.77
N GLU A 380 -6.55 31.98 12.45
CA GLU A 380 -5.43 31.30 11.81
C GLU A 380 -5.90 30.12 10.95
N ALA A 381 -6.83 29.31 11.47
CA ALA A 381 -7.42 28.20 10.72
C ALA A 381 -8.09 28.65 9.41
N GLU A 382 -8.83 29.75 9.44
CA GLU A 382 -9.49 30.34 8.25
C GLU A 382 -8.47 30.65 7.14
N THR A 383 -7.25 31.10 7.48
CA THR A 383 -6.25 31.47 6.46
C THR A 383 -5.73 30.31 5.61
N VAL A 384 -5.94 29.06 6.03
CA VAL A 384 -5.46 27.86 5.34
C VAL A 384 -6.60 26.97 4.83
N ILE A 385 -7.85 27.40 4.98
CA ILE A 385 -9.05 26.71 4.52
C ILE A 385 -9.68 27.55 3.41
N PHE A 386 -9.77 26.99 2.20
CA PHE A 386 -10.44 27.64 1.09
C PHE A 386 -11.86 27.08 0.92
N HIS A 387 -12.88 27.93 1.04
CA HIS A 387 -14.30 27.52 1.04
C HIS A 387 -15.26 28.67 0.68
N GLN A 388 -16.54 28.57 1.10
CA GLN A 388 -17.58 29.56 0.81
C GLN A 388 -17.21 31.03 1.10
N MET A 389 -16.38 31.28 2.12
CA MET A 389 -15.94 32.63 2.49
C MET A 389 -15.06 33.27 1.41
N ASP A 390 -14.28 32.46 0.69
CA ASP A 390 -13.42 32.89 -0.42
C ASP A 390 -14.19 32.97 -1.74
N ASP A 391 -15.10 32.02 -1.99
CA ASP A 391 -15.96 31.97 -3.16
C ASP A 391 -17.38 31.53 -2.77
N ASN A 392 -18.34 32.43 -2.93
CA ASN A 392 -19.72 32.22 -2.50
C ASN A 392 -20.48 31.10 -3.24
N THR A 393 -19.90 30.53 -4.30
CA THR A 393 -20.46 29.38 -5.03
C THR A 393 -20.08 28.04 -4.41
N LEU A 394 -19.14 28.04 -3.47
CA LEU A 394 -18.64 26.85 -2.78
C LEU A 394 -19.39 26.59 -1.47
N GLY A 395 -19.23 25.38 -0.96
CA GLY A 395 -19.84 24.96 0.31
C GLY A 395 -19.04 25.41 1.53
N GLU A 396 -19.75 25.62 2.63
CA GLU A 396 -19.16 25.97 3.93
C GLU A 396 -18.30 24.81 4.48
N VAL A 397 -17.21 25.14 5.18
CA VAL A 397 -16.44 24.18 5.96
C VAL A 397 -16.70 24.52 7.42
N ILE A 398 -17.28 23.58 8.16
CA ILE A 398 -17.65 23.77 9.57
C ILE A 398 -16.52 23.19 10.43
N PHE A 399 -15.62 24.06 10.89
CA PHE A 399 -14.38 23.65 11.57
C PHE A 399 -14.24 24.10 13.04
N ASP A 400 -15.23 24.79 13.61
CA ASP A 400 -15.31 25.14 15.04
C ASP A 400 -16.01 24.00 15.84
N PRO A 401 -15.39 23.44 16.89
CA PRO A 401 -14.11 23.81 17.49
C PRO A 401 -12.90 23.26 16.74
N ILE A 402 -11.75 23.92 16.89
CA ILE A 402 -10.45 23.42 16.44
C ILE A 402 -9.70 22.75 17.59
N ASN A 403 -8.78 21.85 17.26
CA ASN A 403 -7.96 21.14 18.23
C ASN A 403 -6.48 21.17 17.83
N CYS A 404 -5.88 22.35 17.93
CA CYS A 404 -4.43 22.51 17.96
C CYS A 404 -3.97 22.57 19.42
N GLU A 405 -4.05 21.47 20.16
CA GLU A 405 -3.16 21.36 21.32
C GLU A 405 -1.73 21.47 20.77
N VAL A 406 -1.00 22.48 21.23
CA VAL A 406 0.40 22.70 20.90
C VAL A 406 1.16 21.46 21.36
N LEU A 407 1.29 20.46 20.48
CA LEU A 407 2.31 19.43 20.54
C LEU A 407 3.64 20.11 20.19
N GLY A 408 4.01 21.09 21.00
CA GLY A 408 5.36 21.60 21.11
C GLY A 408 6.20 20.52 21.75
N LEU A 409 6.48 19.47 20.99
CA LEU A 409 7.63 18.63 21.27
C LEU A 409 8.80 19.29 20.54
N ASN A 410 9.60 20.01 21.33
CA ASN A 410 11.03 19.92 21.11
C ASN A 410 11.38 18.42 21.11
N ASP A 411 11.43 17.80 19.93
CA ASP A 411 11.84 16.39 19.74
C ASP A 411 13.26 16.11 20.23
N VAL A 412 13.98 17.12 20.72
CA VAL A 412 15.37 17.03 21.16
C VAL A 412 15.52 16.54 22.63
N ALA A 413 14.45 16.38 23.42
CA ALA A 413 14.59 16.07 24.86
C ALA A 413 14.06 14.72 25.38
N ILE A 414 13.27 13.95 24.62
CA ILE A 414 12.56 12.74 25.16
C ILE A 414 13.01 11.42 24.53
N GLU A 415 14.14 11.38 23.81
CA GLU A 415 14.71 10.10 23.35
C GLU A 415 15.22 9.22 24.51
N ASN A 416 15.65 9.83 25.62
CA ASN A 416 16.35 9.13 26.71
C ASN A 416 15.47 8.64 27.88
N PHE A 417 14.14 8.78 27.82
CA PHE A 417 13.28 8.24 28.88
C PHE A 417 13.19 6.71 28.78
N VAL A 418 13.70 6.02 29.79
CA VAL A 418 13.79 4.55 29.86
C VAL A 418 13.35 4.06 31.23
N PHE A 419 12.83 2.84 31.29
CA PHE A 419 12.52 2.13 32.54
C PHE A 419 13.16 0.75 32.52
N TYR A 420 13.49 0.25 33.71
CA TYR A 420 14.15 -1.03 33.90
C TYR A 420 13.54 -1.80 35.08
N PRO A 421 13.55 -3.13 35.06
CA PRO A 421 13.95 -3.98 33.93
C PRO A 421 12.92 -3.96 32.78
N ASN A 422 13.39 -4.16 31.55
CA ASN A 422 12.54 -4.43 30.38
C ASN A 422 13.28 -5.42 29.46
N PRO A 423 12.87 -6.70 29.38
CA PRO A 423 11.63 -7.27 29.91
C PRO A 423 11.52 -7.29 31.43
N ALA A 424 10.35 -6.92 31.95
CA ALA A 424 10.00 -6.87 33.36
C ALA A 424 9.40 -8.19 33.85
N SER A 425 9.60 -8.52 35.13
CA SER A 425 8.92 -9.66 35.77
C SER A 425 7.71 -9.15 36.54
N ASN A 426 7.93 -8.39 37.62
CA ASN A 426 6.85 -7.91 38.49
C ASN A 426 6.90 -6.40 38.74
N THR A 427 7.97 -5.72 38.34
CA THR A 427 8.14 -4.28 38.60
C THR A 427 8.90 -3.60 37.47
N ILE A 428 8.65 -2.32 37.28
CA ILE A 428 9.50 -1.40 36.51
C ILE A 428 9.88 -0.20 37.36
N THR A 429 11.09 0.31 37.15
CA THR A 429 11.64 1.48 37.83
C THR A 429 12.15 2.48 36.78
N PHE A 430 11.88 3.75 37.01
CA PHE A 430 12.34 4.85 36.14
C PHE A 430 12.55 6.13 36.93
N ASP A 431 13.41 7.00 36.40
CA ASP A 431 13.60 8.35 36.92
C ASP A 431 12.74 9.34 36.12
N ASN A 432 11.72 9.88 36.78
CA ASN A 432 10.77 10.81 36.19
C ASN A 432 11.27 12.26 36.28
N VAL A 433 12.35 12.54 35.56
CA VAL A 433 12.95 13.90 35.47
C VAL A 433 12.10 14.86 34.65
N ASN A 434 11.16 14.34 33.85
CA ASN A 434 10.25 15.12 33.02
C ASN A 434 8.96 15.53 33.76
N ALA A 435 8.85 15.23 35.06
CA ALA A 435 7.68 15.53 35.88
C ALA A 435 6.37 15.06 35.23
N PHE A 436 6.36 13.84 34.67
CA PHE A 436 5.12 13.18 34.31
C PHE A 436 4.27 12.96 35.56
N GLU A 437 2.96 13.04 35.42
CA GLU A 437 2.02 12.88 36.54
C GLU A 437 1.29 11.55 36.48
N LYS A 438 1.17 10.97 35.27
CA LYS A 438 0.38 9.78 35.00
C LYS A 438 1.21 8.74 34.25
N LEU A 439 1.05 7.48 34.64
CA LEU A 439 1.44 6.29 33.90
C LEU A 439 0.19 5.49 33.56
N GLU A 440 0.02 5.18 32.29
CA GLU A 440 -1.06 4.34 31.77
C GLU A 440 -0.47 3.15 31.01
N ILE A 441 -1.00 1.95 31.22
CA ILE A 441 -0.57 0.73 30.55
C ILE A 441 -1.71 0.22 29.67
N PHE A 442 -1.39 -0.03 28.41
CA PHE A 442 -2.31 -0.48 27.37
C PHE A 442 -1.94 -1.88 26.86
N GLY A 443 -2.97 -2.66 26.52
CA GLY A 443 -2.81 -3.91 25.78
C GLY A 443 -2.48 -3.68 24.30
N MET A 444 -2.14 -4.74 23.58
CA MET A 444 -1.85 -4.67 22.14
C MET A 444 -3.06 -4.21 21.31
N GLN A 445 -4.28 -4.37 21.82
CA GLN A 445 -5.52 -3.91 21.19
C GLN A 445 -5.88 -2.46 21.56
N GLY A 446 -5.00 -1.75 22.29
CA GLY A 446 -5.19 -0.34 22.68
C GLY A 446 -6.13 -0.10 23.88
N ASN A 447 -6.65 -1.16 24.50
CA ASN A 447 -7.45 -1.05 25.71
C ASN A 447 -6.59 -0.68 26.93
N LEU A 448 -7.09 0.23 27.77
CA LEU A 448 -6.44 0.63 29.03
C LEU A 448 -6.53 -0.51 30.06
N ILE A 449 -5.37 -0.95 30.57
CA ILE A 449 -5.26 -2.04 31.55
C ILE A 449 -5.01 -1.50 32.96
N SER A 450 -4.16 -0.49 33.09
CA SER A 450 -3.82 0.10 34.37
C SER A 450 -3.51 1.59 34.24
N LYS A 451 -3.79 2.34 35.30
CA LYS A 451 -3.51 3.77 35.41
C LYS A 451 -3.03 4.09 36.83
N GLN A 452 -1.92 4.81 36.93
CA GLN A 452 -1.30 5.18 38.20
C GLN A 452 -0.81 6.62 38.13
N ASN A 453 -0.86 7.31 39.28
CA ASN A 453 -0.17 8.60 39.42
C ASN A 453 1.30 8.34 39.75
N ILE A 454 2.19 9.14 39.19
CA ILE A 454 3.65 9.04 39.34
C ILE A 454 4.20 10.38 39.78
N VAL A 455 5.29 10.35 40.54
CA VAL A 455 5.89 11.55 41.14
C VAL A 455 7.16 11.96 40.42
N TYR A 456 7.61 13.20 40.61
CA TYR A 456 8.93 13.62 40.15
C TYR A 456 10.02 12.75 40.81
N ARG A 457 11.09 12.44 40.05
CA ARG A 457 12.18 11.50 40.41
C ARG A 457 11.81 10.01 40.34
N THR A 458 12.48 9.19 41.13
CA THR A 458 12.41 7.74 41.05
C THR A 458 11.02 7.22 41.40
N ASN A 459 10.46 6.42 40.50
CA ASN A 459 9.23 5.67 40.72
C ASN A 459 9.51 4.18 40.56
N THR A 460 8.85 3.35 41.36
CA THR A 460 8.83 1.90 41.18
C THR A 460 7.37 1.46 41.11
N ILE A 461 7.01 0.83 40.01
CA ILE A 461 5.64 0.44 39.67
C ILE A 461 5.55 -1.07 39.66
N SER A 462 4.65 -1.62 40.48
CA SER A 462 4.31 -3.03 40.47
C SER A 462 3.39 -3.36 39.30
N LEU A 463 3.76 -4.40 38.54
CA LEU A 463 3.03 -4.93 37.41
C LEU A 463 2.28 -6.20 37.85
N SER A 464 0.97 -6.20 37.66
CA SER A 464 0.12 -7.39 37.81
C SER A 464 -0.45 -7.76 36.45
N LEU A 465 0.45 -8.03 35.49
CA LEU A 465 0.13 -8.26 34.09
C LEU A 465 0.57 -9.68 33.69
N PRO A 466 -0.21 -10.39 32.85
CA PRO A 466 0.26 -11.61 32.20
C PRO A 466 1.55 -11.39 31.39
N SER A 467 2.25 -12.48 31.07
CA SER A 467 3.37 -12.46 30.13
C SER A 467 2.89 -11.96 28.76
N GLY A 468 3.61 -11.00 28.17
CA GLY A 468 3.18 -10.39 26.91
C GLY A 468 3.78 -9.01 26.62
N LEU A 469 3.30 -8.44 25.52
CA LEU A 469 3.68 -7.11 25.05
C LEU A 469 2.60 -6.08 25.44
N TYR A 470 3.05 -4.98 26.03
CA TYR A 470 2.23 -3.85 26.45
C TYR A 470 2.85 -2.53 26.00
N PHE A 471 2.03 -1.47 26.01
CA PHE A 471 2.48 -0.11 25.78
C PHE A 471 2.26 0.73 27.05
N THR A 472 3.29 1.43 27.49
CA THR A 472 3.20 2.36 28.63
C THR A 472 3.21 3.78 28.11
N ARG A 473 2.25 4.60 28.53
CA ARG A 473 2.18 6.04 28.28
C ARG A 473 2.47 6.78 29.57
N PHE A 474 3.48 7.63 29.55
CA PHE A 474 3.79 8.57 30.63
C PHE A 474 3.37 9.96 30.18
N SER A 475 2.65 10.72 30.99
CA SER A 475 2.14 12.03 30.58
C SER A 475 2.02 13.03 31.73
N ASN A 476 2.11 14.32 31.39
CA ASN A 476 1.65 15.46 32.18
C ASN A 476 0.77 16.36 31.28
N GLU A 477 0.39 17.54 31.74
CA GLU A 477 -0.43 18.49 30.98
C GLU A 477 0.20 18.97 29.65
N LYS A 478 1.52 18.81 29.47
CA LYS A 478 2.26 19.40 28.34
C LYS A 478 2.85 18.39 27.38
N THR A 479 3.17 17.18 27.86
CA THR A 479 3.98 16.21 27.13
C THR A 479 3.57 14.78 27.48
N GLN A 480 3.78 13.88 26.52
CA GLN A 480 3.63 12.45 26.73
C GLN A 480 4.74 11.66 26.04
N VAL A 481 5.05 10.48 26.58
CA VAL A 481 5.97 9.53 25.97
C VAL A 481 5.40 8.12 26.03
N ILE A 482 5.50 7.41 24.90
CA ILE A 482 5.09 6.01 24.80
C ILE A 482 6.33 5.12 24.71
N ARG A 483 6.30 4.00 25.42
CA ARG A 483 7.37 3.00 25.47
C ARG A 483 6.79 1.60 25.47
N LYS A 484 7.54 0.68 24.88
CA LYS A 484 7.23 -0.75 24.85
C LYS A 484 7.58 -1.38 26.19
N LEU A 485 6.66 -2.12 26.80
CA LEU A 485 6.88 -2.94 27.99
C LEU A 485 6.72 -4.42 27.63
N LEU A 486 7.78 -5.20 27.84
CA LEU A 486 7.74 -6.66 27.74
C LEU A 486 7.60 -7.23 29.16
N VAL A 487 6.61 -8.06 29.41
CA VAL A 487 6.44 -8.79 30.68
C VAL A 487 6.76 -10.26 30.45
N LYS A 488 7.60 -10.84 31.31
CA LYS A 488 8.02 -12.25 31.25
C LYS A 488 7.12 -13.15 32.06
#